data_AF-A0A2S0JHK9-F1
#
_entry.id   AF-A0A2S0JHK9-F1
#
_cell.length_a   1.000
_cell.length_b   1.000
_cell.length_c   1.000
_cell.angle_alpha   90.00
_cell.angle_beta   90.00
_cell.angle_gamma   90.00
#
_symmetry.space_group_name_H-M   'P 1'
#
loop_
_entity.id
_entity.type
_entity.pdbx_description
1 polymer ?
#
loop_
_entity_poly.entity_id
_entity_poly.type
_entity_poly.pdbx_seq_one_letter_code
_entity_poly.pdbx_strand_id
1 'polypeptide(L)'
;MQNIGSTILRVVLGIIFAVHGYQKFQGGISFTADYFSSLGIPGFMAYVVAIIELVGGAAIILGLGTRLFGALLTATMVVAIFTAKLSVGFIGENGLAGYELDLALGAIALYFALAGASSFSLDAKLFEKE
;
A
#
# COMPACT_ATOMS: atom_id res chain seq x y z
N MET A 1 24.85 4.90 -1.68
CA MET A 1 24.06 4.44 -0.51
C MET A 1 22.59 4.81 -0.60
N GLN A 2 22.23 6.06 -0.94
CA GLN A 2 20.83 6.54 -1.07
C GLN A 2 19.95 5.69 -2.01
N ASN A 3 20.50 5.23 -3.14
CA ASN A 3 19.77 4.39 -4.11
C ASN A 3 19.52 2.96 -3.63
N ILE A 4 20.39 2.43 -2.76
CA ILE A 4 20.22 1.07 -2.19
C ILE A 4 19.12 1.10 -1.13
N GLY A 5 19.16 2.09 -0.21
CA GLY A 5 18.15 2.25 0.83
C GLY A 5 16.74 2.43 0.27
N SER A 6 16.56 3.30 -0.73
CA SER A 6 15.27 3.46 -1.41
C SER A 6 14.83 2.19 -2.12
N THR A 7 15.74 1.42 -2.72
CA THR A 7 15.37 0.15 -3.38
C THR A 7 14.90 -0.90 -2.39
N ILE A 8 15.56 -1.01 -1.23
CA ILE A 8 15.12 -1.92 -0.15
C ILE A 8 13.71 -1.53 0.33
N LEU A 9 13.49 -0.25 0.63
CA LEU A 9 12.16 0.24 1.04
C LEU A 9 11.11 -0.05 -0.02
N ARG A 10 11.45 0.16 -1.30
CA ARG A 10 10.54 -0.09 -2.43
C ARG A 10 10.12 -1.54 -2.51
N VAL A 11 11.10 -2.46 -2.48
CA VAL A 11 10.84 -3.90 -2.61
C VAL A 11 10.05 -4.41 -1.41
N VAL A 12 10.42 -4.03 -0.18
CA VAL A 12 9.71 -4.44 1.03
C VAL A 12 8.28 -3.91 1.05
N LEU A 13 8.08 -2.61 0.78
CA LEU A 13 6.76 -2.00 0.67
C LEU A 13 5.89 -2.74 -0.34
N GLY A 14 6.43 -2.97 -1.53
CA GLY A 14 5.70 -3.60 -2.61
C GLY A 14 5.35 -5.07 -2.33
N ILE A 15 6.23 -5.84 -1.68
CA ILE A 15 5.95 -7.22 -1.24
C ILE A 15 4.78 -7.23 -0.25
N ILE A 16 4.83 -6.36 0.77
CA ILE A 16 3.79 -6.32 1.81
C ILE A 16 2.43 -6.05 1.16
N PHE A 17 2.31 -5.02 0.33
CA PHE A 17 1.06 -4.71 -0.35
C PHE A 17 0.62 -5.79 -1.34
N ALA A 18 1.55 -6.38 -2.11
CA ALA A 18 1.22 -7.46 -3.03
C ALA A 18 0.62 -8.67 -2.30
N VAL A 19 1.21 -9.03 -1.15
CA VAL A 19 0.70 -10.14 -0.31
C VAL A 19 -0.65 -9.79 0.29
N HIS A 20 -0.86 -8.57 0.81
CA HIS A 20 -2.16 -8.16 1.35
C HIS A 20 -3.27 -8.16 0.29
N GLY A 21 -2.98 -7.63 -0.91
CA GLY A 21 -3.91 -7.66 -2.04
C GLY A 21 -4.22 -9.10 -2.47
N TYR A 22 -3.20 -9.95 -2.57
CA TYR A 22 -3.39 -11.38 -2.91
C TYR A 22 -4.24 -12.12 -1.87
N GLN A 23 -3.98 -11.90 -0.57
CA GLN A 23 -4.74 -12.54 0.52
C GLN A 23 -6.23 -12.18 0.49
N LYS A 24 -6.58 -10.94 0.09
CA LYS A 24 -7.99 -10.54 -0.06
C LYS A 24 -8.72 -11.35 -1.12
N PHE A 25 -8.05 -11.73 -2.22
CA PHE A 25 -8.63 -12.62 -3.22
C PHE A 25 -8.63 -14.08 -2.75
N GLN A 26 -7.53 -14.55 -2.16
CA GLN A 26 -7.39 -15.94 -1.72
C GLN A 26 -8.38 -16.32 -0.61
N GLY A 27 -8.62 -15.41 0.35
CA GLY A 27 -9.53 -15.63 1.47
C GLY A 27 -11.01 -15.47 1.12
N GLY A 28 -11.34 -15.17 -0.14
CA GLY A 28 -12.69 -14.80 -0.57
C GLY A 28 -12.94 -13.32 -0.34
N ILE A 29 -12.99 -12.56 -1.44
CA ILE A 29 -13.11 -11.10 -1.39
C ILE A 29 -14.42 -10.61 -0.78
N SER A 30 -15.45 -11.46 -0.74
CA SER A 30 -16.71 -11.18 -0.04
C SER A 30 -16.50 -10.89 1.45
N PHE A 31 -15.58 -11.58 2.13
CA PHE A 31 -15.28 -11.29 3.54
C PHE A 31 -14.77 -9.86 3.73
N THR A 32 -13.91 -9.39 2.81
CA THR A 32 -13.42 -8.00 2.84
C THR A 32 -14.53 -7.01 2.48
N ALA A 33 -15.41 -7.36 1.54
CA ALA A 33 -16.56 -6.55 1.16
C ALA A 33 -17.56 -6.38 2.33
N ASP A 34 -17.83 -7.45 3.06
CA ASP A 34 -18.68 -7.44 4.26
C ASP A 34 -18.04 -6.62 5.37
N TYR A 35 -16.72 -6.80 5.59
CA TYR A 35 -15.97 -6.00 6.55
C TYR A 35 -16.04 -4.50 6.21
N PHE A 36 -15.79 -4.13 4.95
CA PHE A 36 -15.89 -2.74 4.49
C PHE A 36 -17.31 -2.18 4.67
N SER A 37 -18.33 -2.98 4.37
CA SER A 37 -19.73 -2.59 4.58
C SER A 37 -20.05 -2.31 6.05
N SER A 38 -19.46 -3.07 6.98
CA SER A 38 -19.61 -2.82 8.42
C SER A 38 -18.96 -1.52 8.90
N LEU A 39 -17.97 -1.00 8.14
CA LEU A 39 -17.33 0.30 8.35
C LEU A 39 -18.04 1.45 7.61
N GLY A 40 -19.17 1.19 6.94
CA GLY A 40 -19.87 2.18 6.12
C GLY A 40 -19.23 2.45 4.75
N ILE A 41 -18.27 1.64 4.33
CA ILE A 41 -17.61 1.71 3.02
C ILE A 41 -18.37 0.80 2.04
N PRO A 42 -18.68 1.23 0.81
CA PRO A 42 -19.33 0.35 -0.18
C PRO A 42 -18.53 -0.92 -0.42
N GLY A 43 -19.15 -2.10 -0.29
CA GLY A 43 -18.45 -3.39 -0.36
C GLY A 43 -17.65 -3.62 -1.66
N PHE A 44 -18.07 -3.03 -2.79
CA PHE A 44 -17.32 -3.12 -4.05
C PHE A 44 -15.91 -2.50 -3.96
N MET A 45 -15.67 -1.58 -3.02
CA MET A 45 -14.35 -1.00 -2.78
C MET A 45 -13.33 -2.05 -2.32
N ALA A 46 -13.76 -3.21 -1.80
CA ALA A 46 -12.86 -4.31 -1.50
C ALA A 46 -12.09 -4.78 -2.74
N TYR A 47 -12.75 -4.83 -3.91
CA TYR A 47 -12.10 -5.16 -5.19
C TYR A 47 -11.12 -4.07 -5.61
N VAL A 48 -11.53 -2.81 -5.50
CA VAL A 48 -10.68 -1.66 -5.86
C VAL A 48 -9.40 -1.65 -5.02
N VAL A 49 -9.54 -1.74 -3.70
CA VAL A 49 -8.40 -1.77 -2.76
C VAL A 49 -7.53 -3.00 -2.99
N ALA A 50 -8.11 -4.19 -3.14
CA ALA A 50 -7.33 -5.41 -3.37
C ALA A 50 -6.52 -5.34 -4.68
N ILE A 51 -7.09 -4.78 -5.75
CA ILE A 51 -6.37 -4.56 -7.02
C ILE A 51 -5.26 -3.53 -6.84
N ILE A 52 -5.54 -2.40 -6.19
CA ILE A 52 -4.53 -1.36 -5.93
C ILE A 52 -3.36 -1.92 -5.13
N GLU A 53 -3.62 -2.71 -4.08
CA GLU A 53 -2.58 -3.31 -3.26
C GLU A 53 -1.78 -4.37 -4.03
N LEU A 54 -2.47 -5.25 -4.77
CA LEU A 54 -1.82 -6.32 -5.52
C LEU A 54 -0.99 -5.79 -6.69
N VAL A 55 -1.63 -5.06 -7.59
CA VAL A 55 -1.02 -4.52 -8.80
C VAL A 55 -0.05 -3.40 -8.43
N GLY A 56 -0.44 -2.51 -7.52
CA GLY A 56 0.43 -1.44 -7.07
C GLY A 56 1.64 -1.94 -6.30
N GLY A 57 1.49 -2.96 -5.46
CA GLY A 57 2.61 -3.64 -4.81
C GLY A 57 3.61 -4.20 -5.82
N ALA A 58 3.12 -4.96 -6.81
CA ALA A 58 3.95 -5.51 -7.89
C ALA A 58 4.63 -4.42 -8.73
N ALA A 59 3.88 -3.38 -9.11
CA ALA A 59 4.41 -2.25 -9.88
C ALA A 59 5.49 -1.49 -9.10
N ILE A 60 5.29 -1.25 -7.80
CA ILE A 60 6.28 -0.63 -6.92
C ILE A 60 7.55 -1.48 -6.84
N ILE A 61 7.47 -2.81 -6.69
CA ILE A 61 8.66 -3.69 -6.70
C ILE A 61 9.50 -3.46 -7.97
N LEU A 62 8.84 -3.54 -9.13
CA LEU A 62 9.45 -3.32 -10.43
C LEU A 62 9.91 -1.87 -10.64
N GLY A 63 9.40 -0.95 -9.83
CA GLY A 63 9.64 0.48 -9.96
C GLY A 63 8.96 1.04 -11.21
N LEU A 64 7.72 0.63 -11.47
CA LEU A 64 6.87 1.11 -12.56
C LEU A 64 5.74 1.97 -12.00
N GLY A 65 5.53 3.16 -12.57
CA GLY A 65 4.46 4.06 -12.13
C GLY A 65 4.57 4.41 -10.64
N THR A 66 5.80 4.50 -10.12
CA THR A 66 6.10 4.59 -8.68
C THR A 66 5.37 5.72 -7.97
N ARG A 67 5.23 6.88 -8.63
CA ARG A 67 4.49 8.02 -8.09
C ARG A 67 3.00 7.76 -7.95
N LEU A 68 2.39 7.17 -8.98
CA LEU A 68 0.97 6.89 -9.02
C LEU A 68 0.60 5.85 -7.95
N PHE A 69 1.29 4.71 -7.95
CA PHE A 69 1.01 3.66 -6.98
C PHE A 69 1.42 4.04 -5.56
N GLY A 70 2.49 4.84 -5.38
CA GLY A 70 2.81 5.44 -4.09
C GLY A 70 1.64 6.26 -3.54
N ALA A 71 1.06 7.16 -4.36
CA ALA A 71 -0.07 7.98 -3.94
C ALA A 71 -1.33 7.15 -3.63
N LEU A 72 -1.65 6.16 -4.47
CA LEU A 72 -2.80 5.27 -4.24
C LEU A 72 -2.65 4.44 -2.96
N LEU A 73 -1.47 3.86 -2.73
CA LEU A 73 -1.20 3.06 -1.52
C LEU A 73 -1.21 3.94 -0.26
N THR A 74 -0.69 5.17 -0.32
CA THR A 74 -0.83 6.14 0.77
C THR A 74 -2.29 6.44 1.06
N ALA A 75 -3.11 6.69 0.03
CA ALA A 75 -4.53 6.96 0.21
C ALA A 75 -5.25 5.77 0.87
N THR A 76 -4.93 4.53 0.46
CA THR A 76 -5.45 3.31 1.09
C THR A 76 -5.10 3.25 2.58
N MET A 77 -3.85 3.55 2.96
CA MET A 77 -3.45 3.56 4.38
C MET A 77 -4.17 4.65 5.15
N VAL A 78 -4.27 5.87 4.61
CA VAL A 78 -5.00 6.96 5.26
C VAL A 78 -6.45 6.54 5.52
N VAL A 79 -7.16 6.01 4.52
CA VAL A 79 -8.53 5.54 4.70
C VAL A 79 -8.60 4.43 5.76
N ALA A 80 -7.73 3.41 5.68
CA ALA A 80 -7.70 2.31 6.65
C ALA A 80 -7.50 2.81 8.09
N ILE A 81 -6.61 3.78 8.30
CA ILE A 81 -6.39 4.41 9.60
C ILE A 81 -7.69 5.03 10.09
N PHE A 82 -8.28 5.95 9.32
CA PHE A 82 -9.45 6.71 9.78
C PHE A 82 -10.72 5.89 9.93
N THR A 83 -10.91 4.83 9.13
CA THR A 83 -12.15 4.04 9.14
C THR A 83 -12.07 2.79 10.00
N ALA A 84 -10.91 2.11 10.06
CA ALA A 84 -10.79 0.79 10.68
C ALA A 84 -9.93 0.77 11.94
N LYS A 85 -8.98 1.69 12.11
CA LYS A 85 -7.92 1.56 13.12
C LYS A 85 -7.79 2.72 14.10
N LEU A 86 -8.33 3.89 13.80
CA LEU A 86 -8.15 5.08 14.62
C LEU A 86 -8.71 4.89 16.03
N SER A 87 -9.89 4.27 16.15
CA SER A 87 -10.52 3.93 17.43
C SER A 87 -9.80 2.81 18.19
N VAL A 88 -9.02 1.98 17.50
CA VAL A 88 -8.20 0.91 18.09
C VAL A 88 -6.93 1.47 18.73
N GLY A 89 -6.49 2.66 18.32
CA GLY A 89 -5.30 3.34 18.86
C GLY A 89 -4.01 2.98 18.13
N PHE A 90 -2.91 3.62 18.54
CA PHE A 90 -1.62 3.54 17.83
C PHE A 90 -1.02 2.12 17.87
N ILE A 91 -0.86 1.56 19.07
CA ILE A 91 -0.34 0.19 19.29
C ILE A 91 -1.44 -0.86 19.14
N GLY A 92 -2.69 -0.45 19.36
CA GLY A 92 -3.83 -1.34 19.43
C GLY A 92 -4.18 -1.79 20.84
N GLU A 93 -5.38 -2.32 20.99
CA GLU A 93 -5.95 -2.72 22.28
C GLU A 93 -6.83 -3.97 22.11
N ASN A 94 -6.99 -4.77 23.17
CA ASN A 94 -7.90 -5.91 23.22
C ASN A 94 -7.70 -6.95 22.10
N GLY A 95 -6.44 -7.18 21.71
CA GLY A 95 -6.08 -8.14 20.65
C GLY A 95 -6.30 -7.65 19.22
N LEU A 96 -6.72 -6.39 19.06
CA LEU A 96 -6.80 -5.73 17.76
C LEU A 96 -5.49 -4.99 17.48
N ALA A 97 -4.93 -5.18 16.28
CA ALA A 97 -3.75 -4.45 15.85
C ALA A 97 -4.07 -2.96 15.64
N GLY A 98 -3.24 -2.07 16.18
CA GLY A 98 -3.33 -0.62 15.99
C GLY A 98 -2.96 -0.16 14.58
N TYR A 99 -2.75 1.14 14.43
CA TYR A 99 -2.44 1.78 13.13
C TYR A 99 -0.96 2.13 12.90
N GLU A 100 -0.06 1.78 13.83
CA GLU A 100 1.39 2.04 13.70
C GLU A 100 1.99 1.52 12.38
N LEU A 101 1.57 0.32 11.95
CA LEU A 101 2.04 -0.30 10.72
C LEU A 101 1.48 0.42 9.49
N ASP A 102 0.18 0.72 9.48
CA ASP A 102 -0.49 1.48 8.42
C ASP A 102 0.17 2.86 8.25
N LEU A 103 0.50 3.52 9.36
CA LEU A 103 1.20 4.81 9.34
C LEU A 103 2.61 4.68 8.74
N ALA A 104 3.37 3.67 9.17
CA ALA A 104 4.71 3.43 8.66
C ALA A 104 4.70 3.11 7.15
N LEU A 105 3.84 2.19 6.72
CA LEU A 105 3.69 1.83 5.30
C LEU A 105 3.17 3.00 4.47
N GLY A 106 2.22 3.77 5.01
CA GLY A 106 1.69 4.97 4.38
C GLY A 106 2.75 6.06 4.18
N ALA A 107 3.63 6.26 5.16
CA ALA A 107 4.76 7.19 5.06
C ALA A 107 5.79 6.74 4.02
N ILE A 108 6.12 5.44 3.97
CA ILE A 108 7.03 4.89 2.95
C ILE A 108 6.41 5.00 1.55
N ALA A 109 5.11 4.71 1.41
CA ALA A 109 4.39 4.89 0.15
C ALA A 109 4.36 6.37 -0.29
N LEU A 110 4.18 7.29 0.66
CA LEU A 110 4.16 8.73 0.42
C LEU A 110 5.54 9.22 -0.03
N TYR A 111 6.60 8.67 0.55
CA TYR A 111 7.95 8.92 0.07
C TYR A 111 8.09 8.59 -1.43
N PHE A 112 7.58 7.44 -1.91
CA PHE A 112 7.62 7.12 -3.34
C PHE A 112 6.67 7.96 -4.19
N ALA A 113 5.54 8.38 -3.63
CA ALA A 113 4.63 9.32 -4.28
C ALA A 113 5.32 10.66 -4.59
N LEU A 114 6.13 11.17 -3.64
CA LEU A 114 6.78 12.47 -3.71
C LEU A 114 8.16 12.43 -4.38
N ALA A 115 9.03 11.52 -3.95
CA ALA A 115 10.40 11.42 -4.45
C ALA A 115 10.45 10.81 -5.86
N GLY A 116 9.49 9.94 -6.21
CA GLY A 116 9.46 9.22 -7.47
C GLY A 116 10.46 8.08 -7.58
N ALA A 117 10.79 7.74 -8.82
CA ALA A 117 11.58 6.58 -9.23
C ALA A 117 13.03 6.61 -8.69
N SER A 118 13.48 5.53 -8.03
CA SER A 118 14.91 5.38 -7.67
C SER A 118 15.74 4.98 -8.89
N SER A 119 17.06 5.25 -8.90
CA SER A 119 17.94 4.90 -10.04
C SER A 119 17.96 3.40 -10.41
N PHE A 120 17.51 2.51 -9.52
CA PHE A 120 17.34 1.07 -9.77
C PHE A 120 15.90 0.68 -10.11
N SER A 121 15.05 1.64 -10.47
CA SER A 121 13.68 1.39 -10.96
C SER A 121 13.67 1.23 -12.48
N LEU A 122 12.67 0.52 -12.99
CA LEU A 122 12.42 0.49 -14.42
C LEU A 122 11.97 1.86 -14.96
N ASP A 123 11.22 2.65 -14.17
CA ASP A 123 10.90 4.05 -14.48
C ASP A 123 12.18 4.86 -14.79
N ALA A 124 13.24 4.72 -13.98
CA ALA A 124 14.49 5.43 -14.21
C ALA A 124 15.19 5.00 -15.51
N LYS A 125 15.13 3.72 -15.89
CA LYS A 125 15.71 3.21 -17.14
C LYS A 125 14.90 3.54 -18.39
N LEU A 126 13.57 3.62 -18.27
CA LEU A 126 12.66 3.88 -19.39
C LEU A 126 12.49 5.37 -19.68
N PHE A 127 12.69 6.22 -18.67
CA PHE A 127 12.56 7.68 -18.79
C PHE A 127 13.88 8.43 -18.57
N GLU A 128 15.02 7.74 -18.62
CA GLU A 128 16.33 8.37 -18.73
C GLU A 128 16.37 9.11 -20.09
N LYS A 129 16.24 10.43 -20.03
CA LYS A 129 16.59 11.32 -21.15
C LYS A 129 18.11 11.25 -21.30
N GLU A 130 18.58 10.87 -22.49
CA GLU A 130 19.95 11.17 -22.94
C GLU A 130 20.26 12.68 -22.80
#